data_AF-A9BP01-F1
#
_entry.id   AF-A9BP01-F1
#
_cell.length_a   1.000
_cell.length_b   1.000
_cell.length_c   1.000
_cell.angle_alpha   90.00
_cell.angle_beta   90.00
_cell.angle_gamma   90.00
#
_symmetry.space_group_name_H-M   'P 1'
#
loop_
_entity.id
_entity.type
_entity.pdbx_description
1 polymer ?
#
loop_
_entity_poly.entity_id
_entity_poly.type
_entity_poly.pdbx_seq_one_letter_code
_entity_poly.pdbx_strand_id
1 'polypeptide(L)'
;MPAALGRPVSRACMLAALGLLGLGGAQAQIKPAGRNGDTMAHRVVAGDTLEQLAARYLGDARQWTDLQQHNGVANPYRLRPGSVLEIPVRLLRAAVASVEFVQGDARSTRPLDHLADTQGAAGDDAGQPLRKGQTLQEGERLQLAPDAFVAVRLADGSLVRVQSQSDVVLRQMRRKGRAGSLQSVLDLREGGVEASVPPEPGNAQRRFEIRTPAASTSVRGTRFLVQADAAGSTAAAVDEGTVAVGSDASSANTGDALLSPGQGVAVAANGRVGEPRPMLGAPDITAWPALAEDANWISLPLPGLPGAVRYQLQLSRDADMTQVLRSASFQATASPLRLAGVEDGDYVLSLRGIDAQGIPGAASRRALRVKAHPVPPLYESPQADATVGLGRASLQCTQVVGAARYRIQVVSADAQAGFAEPAIDARDLNDCTLPATTLARLPAGRYLWRAASIRTLADGQPDQGPFAAAQAMRLAAVPPQPSASALQMGGGPAEGSRQIRWSGEPGQRYHVMVARDQEFTAPLVDLWTDQPQWSTEELPAGSYYLRLQIEDANGLRSDFSAARQFRTGSWIVDASGEMMHSGNGERLQRQ
;
A
#
# COMPACT_ATOMS: atom_id res chain seq x y z
N MET A 1 23.67 83.06 27.98
CA MET A 1 22.59 83.34 28.95
C MET A 1 22.50 82.17 29.92
N PRO A 2 22.38 82.45 31.23
CA PRO A 2 22.89 81.62 32.34
C PRO A 2 21.77 80.67 32.85
N ALA A 3 21.85 79.87 33.91
CA ALA A 3 22.71 79.87 35.09
C ALA A 3 22.72 78.45 35.70
N ALA A 4 23.84 78.15 36.35
CA ALA A 4 24.04 76.98 37.19
C ALA A 4 23.58 77.25 38.64
N LEU A 5 23.37 76.14 39.37
CA LEU A 5 23.67 75.89 40.79
C LEU A 5 23.00 76.74 41.89
N GLY A 6 22.53 76.03 42.92
CA GLY A 6 22.53 76.57 44.29
C GLY A 6 21.41 76.06 45.20
N ARG A 7 21.69 75.00 45.99
CA ARG A 7 20.95 74.68 47.23
C ARG A 7 21.28 75.75 48.29
N PRO A 8 20.42 75.91 49.33
CA PRO A 8 20.97 75.72 50.68
C PRO A 8 20.02 75.06 51.70
N VAL A 9 20.59 74.10 52.44
CA VAL A 9 20.80 74.05 53.91
C VAL A 9 19.66 74.45 54.88
N SER A 10 19.21 73.41 55.60
CA SER A 10 18.93 73.28 57.05
C SER A 10 17.95 74.19 57.79
N ARG A 11 16.99 73.55 58.47
CA ARG A 11 16.57 73.91 59.83
C ARG A 11 16.22 72.66 60.65
N ALA A 12 16.84 72.58 61.82
CA ALA A 12 16.57 71.63 62.89
C ALA A 12 15.38 72.10 63.75
N CYS A 13 14.60 71.15 64.28
CA CYS A 13 13.89 71.29 65.56
C CYS A 13 13.54 69.90 66.13
N MET A 14 14.39 69.48 67.08
CA MET A 14 14.10 69.00 68.43
C MET A 14 12.71 68.45 68.83
N LEU A 15 12.81 67.28 69.48
CA LEU A 15 12.26 66.91 70.82
C LEU A 15 10.76 66.58 71.00
N ALA A 16 10.51 65.29 71.28
CA ALA A 16 10.21 64.75 72.62
C ALA A 16 8.92 63.90 72.76
N ALA A 17 9.19 62.59 72.93
CA ALA A 17 8.77 61.71 74.04
C ALA A 17 7.31 61.24 74.22
N LEU A 18 7.24 60.04 74.83
CA LEU A 18 6.12 59.21 75.31
C LEU A 18 5.47 58.31 74.24
N GLY A 19 5.39 56.98 74.38
CA GLY A 19 5.74 56.09 75.47
C GLY A 19 4.89 54.82 75.37
N LEU A 20 5.54 53.68 75.62
CA LEU A 20 4.99 52.39 76.09
C LEU A 20 4.22 51.43 75.15
N LEU A 21 4.79 50.21 75.17
CA LEU A 21 4.20 48.87 75.25
C LEU A 21 3.85 48.19 73.93
N GLY A 22 4.54 47.06 73.73
CA GLY A 22 4.46 46.26 72.53
C GLY A 22 3.28 45.30 72.53
N LEU A 23 3.11 44.67 71.37
CA LEU A 23 2.64 43.31 71.20
C LEU A 23 3.17 42.87 69.83
N GLY A 24 4.00 41.83 69.84
CA GLY A 24 4.57 41.25 68.64
C GLY A 24 3.46 40.71 67.74
N GLY A 25 3.16 41.46 66.67
CA GLY A 25 2.46 40.92 65.52
C GLY A 25 3.47 40.19 64.66
N ALA A 26 3.62 38.88 64.88
CA ALA A 26 4.21 37.99 63.90
C ALA A 26 3.37 38.11 62.61
N GLN A 27 3.81 38.94 61.68
CA GLN A 27 3.36 38.84 60.31
C GLN A 27 3.92 37.53 59.77
N ALA A 28 3.11 36.48 59.84
CA ALA A 28 3.32 35.29 59.04
C ALA A 28 3.16 35.69 57.56
N GLN A 29 4.24 36.25 57.01
CA GLN A 29 4.44 36.32 55.57
C GLN A 29 4.57 34.88 55.11
N ILE A 30 3.51 34.37 54.47
CA ILE A 30 3.61 33.13 53.70
C ILE A 30 4.51 33.46 52.51
N LYS A 31 5.80 33.18 52.67
CA LYS A 31 6.74 33.02 51.56
C LYS A 31 6.26 31.81 50.75
N PRO A 32 6.04 31.93 49.43
CA PRO A 32 5.97 30.74 48.60
C PRO A 32 7.38 30.12 48.57
N ALA A 33 7.57 29.03 49.30
CA ALA A 33 8.73 28.17 49.17
C ALA A 33 8.45 27.20 48.02
N GLY A 34 9.23 27.32 46.95
CA GLY A 34 9.17 26.40 45.82
C GLY A 34 9.48 24.97 46.23
N ARG A 35 8.66 24.04 45.73
CA ARG A 35 9.01 22.62 45.58
C ARG A 35 8.19 22.01 44.44
N ASN A 36 8.88 21.72 43.34
CA ASN A 36 8.55 20.90 42.17
C ASN A 36 7.07 20.50 41.96
N GLY A 37 6.42 21.20 41.05
CA GLY A 37 5.13 20.86 40.45
C GLY A 37 4.42 22.13 40.02
N ASP A 38 4.08 22.27 38.74
CA ASP A 38 3.25 23.38 38.27
C ASP A 38 2.02 23.51 39.18
N THR A 39 1.76 24.70 39.72
CA THR A 39 0.52 25.02 40.46
C THR A 39 -0.28 26.06 39.69
N MET A 40 -1.60 26.03 39.84
CA MET A 40 -2.52 26.99 39.21
C MET A 40 -3.22 27.81 40.29
N ALA A 41 -3.13 29.14 40.19
CA ALA A 41 -3.79 30.03 41.13
C ALA A 41 -5.30 30.15 40.85
N HIS A 42 -6.13 29.92 41.87
CA HIS A 42 -7.56 30.24 41.89
C HIS A 42 -7.84 31.35 42.90
N ARG A 43 -8.36 32.48 42.44
CA ARG A 43 -8.83 33.54 43.36
C ARG A 43 -10.20 33.15 43.90
N VAL A 44 -10.26 32.90 45.20
CA VAL A 44 -11.48 32.54 45.92
C VAL A 44 -12.50 33.68 45.78
N VAL A 45 -13.71 33.35 45.33
CA VAL A 45 -14.85 34.28 45.31
C VAL A 45 -15.87 33.92 46.38
N ALA A 46 -16.77 34.86 46.71
CA ALA A 46 -17.85 34.59 47.66
C ALA A 46 -18.68 33.38 47.19
N GLY A 47 -18.85 32.39 48.07
CA GLY A 47 -19.58 31.16 47.79
C GLY A 47 -18.72 29.96 47.38
N ASP A 48 -17.43 30.14 47.07
CA ASP A 48 -16.54 28.99 46.84
C ASP A 48 -16.32 28.19 48.14
N THR A 49 -16.38 26.86 48.04
CA THR A 49 -15.97 25.91 49.09
C THR A 49 -14.87 24.98 48.55
N LEU A 50 -14.04 24.40 49.43
CA LEU A 50 -12.99 23.47 48.98
C LEU A 50 -13.57 22.25 48.25
N GLU A 51 -14.75 21.77 48.65
CA GLU A 51 -15.47 20.66 48.00
C GLU A 51 -15.91 21.03 46.59
N GLN A 52 -16.50 22.21 46.40
CA GLN A 52 -16.88 22.69 45.08
C GLN A 52 -15.66 22.93 44.18
N LEU A 53 -14.55 23.41 44.75
CA LEU A 53 -13.30 23.59 44.01
C LEU A 53 -12.67 22.24 43.66
N ALA A 54 -12.68 21.25 44.57
CA ALA A 54 -12.24 19.90 44.29
C ALA A 54 -13.07 19.23 43.18
N ALA A 55 -14.40 19.28 43.29
CA ALA A 55 -15.30 18.78 42.25
C ALA A 55 -15.05 19.46 40.89
N ARG A 56 -14.81 20.77 40.90
CA ARG A 56 -14.61 21.58 39.70
C ARG A 56 -13.28 21.32 39.01
N TYR A 57 -12.18 21.23 39.77
CA TYR A 57 -10.83 21.20 39.22
C TYR A 57 -10.21 19.79 39.19
N LEU A 58 -10.48 18.98 40.21
CA LEU A 58 -9.93 17.63 40.34
C LEU A 58 -10.90 16.60 39.75
N GLY A 59 -12.19 16.94 39.65
CA GLY A 59 -13.24 16.08 39.12
C GLY A 59 -13.93 15.22 40.18
N ASP A 60 -13.46 15.27 41.42
CA ASP A 60 -14.04 14.58 42.57
C ASP A 60 -14.10 15.53 43.79
N ALA A 61 -15.32 15.76 44.30
CA ALA A 61 -15.57 16.61 45.46
C ALA A 61 -14.84 16.12 46.72
N ARG A 62 -14.61 14.80 46.82
CA ARG A 62 -14.01 14.16 48.00
C ARG A 62 -12.53 14.50 48.17
N GLN A 63 -11.86 14.98 47.12
CA GLN A 63 -10.44 15.37 47.14
C GLN A 63 -10.18 16.78 47.70
N TRP A 64 -11.18 17.37 48.36
CA TRP A 64 -11.04 18.69 48.99
C TRP A 64 -9.97 18.72 50.09
N THR A 65 -9.70 17.58 50.74
CA THR A 65 -8.64 17.42 51.74
C THR A 65 -7.25 17.60 51.13
N ASP A 66 -7.05 17.15 49.89
CA ASP A 66 -5.76 17.29 49.19
C ASP A 66 -5.47 18.76 48.87
N LEU A 67 -6.52 19.50 48.47
CA LEU A 67 -6.44 20.96 48.29
C LEU A 67 -6.20 21.69 49.62
N GLN A 68 -6.86 21.26 50.69
CA GLN A 68 -6.69 21.83 52.03
C GLN A 68 -5.24 21.69 52.51
N GLN A 69 -4.70 20.47 52.43
CA GLN A 69 -3.34 20.15 52.86
C GLN A 69 -2.30 20.92 52.05
N HIS A 70 -2.45 20.96 50.72
CA HIS A 70 -1.50 21.67 49.87
C HIS A 70 -1.43 23.17 50.18
N ASN A 71 -2.57 23.79 50.47
CA ASN A 71 -2.67 25.24 50.70
C ASN A 71 -2.54 25.64 52.18
N GLY A 72 -2.42 24.69 53.10
CA GLY A 72 -2.39 24.96 54.54
C GLY A 72 -3.64 25.67 55.05
N VAL A 73 -4.83 25.34 54.51
CA VAL A 73 -6.08 26.01 54.90
C VAL A 73 -6.53 25.56 56.29
N ALA A 74 -6.38 26.46 57.28
CA ALA A 74 -6.64 26.17 58.69
C ALA A 74 -8.11 25.85 59.03
N ASN A 75 -9.07 26.50 58.36
CA ASN A 75 -10.50 26.20 58.51
C ASN A 75 -11.15 25.98 57.14
N PRO A 76 -11.51 24.73 56.78
CA PRO A 76 -12.04 24.40 55.46
C PRO A 76 -13.43 25.02 55.17
N TYR A 77 -14.17 25.42 56.21
CA TYR A 77 -15.50 26.02 56.10
C TYR A 77 -15.48 27.56 55.97
N ARG A 78 -14.31 28.20 56.04
CA ARG A 78 -14.15 29.66 55.91
C ARG A 78 -13.02 30.02 54.96
N LEU A 79 -13.26 29.80 53.67
CA LEU A 79 -12.42 30.39 52.62
C LEU A 79 -12.64 31.91 52.58
N ARG A 80 -11.57 32.70 52.65
CA ARG A 80 -11.65 34.17 52.62
C ARG A 80 -11.76 34.63 51.16
N PRO A 81 -12.85 35.31 50.75
CA PRO A 81 -12.94 35.89 49.41
C PRO A 81 -11.76 36.80 49.11
N GLY A 82 -11.21 36.71 47.89
CA GLY A 82 -10.04 37.45 47.44
C GLY A 82 -8.70 36.76 47.71
N SER A 83 -8.65 35.74 48.58
CA SER A 83 -7.45 34.90 48.77
C SER A 83 -7.15 34.05 47.52
N VAL A 84 -5.90 33.64 47.36
CA VAL A 84 -5.46 32.79 46.26
C VAL A 84 -5.24 31.38 46.79
N LEU A 85 -5.93 30.41 46.20
CA LEU A 85 -5.76 28.98 46.43
C LEU A 85 -4.91 28.42 45.28
N GLU A 86 -3.79 27.80 45.60
CA GLU A 86 -2.97 27.06 44.65
C GLU A 86 -3.58 25.68 44.39
N ILE A 87 -3.80 25.34 43.13
CA ILE A 87 -4.32 24.05 42.69
C ILE A 87 -3.14 23.29 42.06
N PRO A 88 -2.62 22.24 42.71
CA PRO A 88 -1.55 21.45 42.14
C PRO A 88 -1.98 20.83 40.81
N VAL A 89 -1.17 21.00 39.76
CA VAL A 89 -1.45 20.38 38.46
C VAL A 89 -1.51 18.86 38.57
N ARG A 90 -0.79 18.26 39.53
CA ARG A 90 -0.83 16.83 39.90
C ARG A 90 -2.20 16.30 40.31
N LEU A 91 -3.10 17.16 40.78
CA LEU A 91 -4.43 16.77 41.24
C LEU A 91 -5.52 17.03 40.19
N LEU A 92 -5.22 17.79 39.13
CA LEU A 92 -6.23 18.14 38.12
C LEU A 92 -6.83 16.91 37.44
N ARG A 93 -8.09 17.04 37.03
CA ARG A 93 -8.83 15.97 36.35
C ARG A 93 -8.03 15.46 35.15
N ALA A 94 -7.67 14.17 35.21
CA ALA A 94 -7.07 13.44 34.10
C ALA A 94 -8.05 13.41 32.93
N ALA A 95 -7.53 13.72 31.75
CA ALA A 95 -8.25 13.62 30.49
C ALA A 95 -7.84 12.31 29.79
N VAL A 96 -8.74 11.80 28.95
CA VAL A 96 -8.50 10.58 28.17
C VAL A 96 -8.29 10.95 26.71
N ALA A 97 -7.39 10.22 26.05
CA ALA A 97 -7.29 10.22 24.60
C ALA A 97 -8.13 9.06 24.03
N SER A 98 -8.50 9.13 22.76
CA SER A 98 -9.22 8.08 22.06
C SER A 98 -8.46 7.63 20.82
N VAL A 99 -8.35 6.33 20.64
CA VAL A 99 -7.75 5.74 19.44
C VAL A 99 -8.74 5.85 18.28
N GLU A 100 -8.42 6.67 17.29
CA GLU A 100 -9.26 6.88 16.10
C GLU A 100 -9.08 5.76 15.08
N PHE A 101 -7.86 5.27 14.95
CA PHE A 101 -7.49 4.26 13.98
C PHE A 101 -6.24 3.49 14.41
N VAL A 102 -6.22 2.19 14.11
CA VAL A 102 -5.09 1.28 14.35
C VAL A 102 -4.90 0.40 13.13
N GLN A 103 -3.65 0.25 12.70
CA GLN A 103 -3.22 -0.69 11.69
C GLN A 103 -1.95 -1.40 12.18
N GLY A 104 -1.83 -2.70 11.90
CA GLY A 104 -0.66 -3.51 12.27
C GLY A 104 -0.61 -3.88 13.75
N ASP A 105 0.55 -4.38 14.20
CA ASP A 105 0.79 -4.71 15.62
C ASP A 105 1.18 -3.45 16.38
N ALA A 106 0.23 -2.89 17.10
CA ALA A 106 0.43 -1.76 17.99
C ALA A 106 -0.08 -2.13 19.39
N ARG A 107 0.79 -1.99 20.40
CA ARG A 107 0.50 -2.41 21.78
C ARG A 107 0.53 -1.22 22.71
N SER A 108 -0.33 -1.27 23.72
CA SER A 108 -0.31 -0.36 24.85
C SER A 108 0.12 -1.11 26.10
N THR A 109 1.13 -0.58 26.79
CA THR A 109 1.49 -0.99 28.15
C THR A 109 1.13 0.14 29.08
N ARG A 110 0.55 -0.21 30.24
CA ARG A 110 0.38 0.72 31.34
C ARG A 110 1.50 0.43 32.33
N PRO A 111 2.48 1.35 32.51
CA PRO A 111 3.49 1.19 33.54
C PRO A 111 2.76 1.08 34.89
N LEU A 112 2.85 -0.10 35.52
CA LEU A 112 2.30 -0.41 36.84
C LEU A 112 3.07 0.35 37.91
N ASP A 113 2.83 1.65 38.05
CA ASP A 113 3.31 2.42 39.21
C ASP A 113 2.20 2.78 40.21
N HIS A 114 0.97 2.26 40.04
CA HIS A 114 -0.07 2.29 41.08
C HIS A 114 -0.69 0.90 41.27
N LEU A 115 -0.43 0.35 42.47
CA LEU A 115 -0.88 -0.95 42.98
C LEU A 115 -2.41 -1.09 43.04
N ALA A 116 -2.81 -2.37 43.00
CA ALA A 116 -4.12 -2.94 43.32
C ALA A 116 -5.19 -2.90 42.22
N ASP A 117 -5.06 -3.80 41.24
CA ASP A 117 -6.03 -4.90 41.15
C ASP A 117 -5.55 -6.03 40.24
N THR A 118 -5.96 -7.25 40.61
CA THR A 118 -5.81 -8.55 39.94
C THR A 118 -4.46 -9.28 40.01
N GLN A 119 -4.45 -10.28 40.89
CA GLN A 119 -3.65 -11.49 40.79
C GLN A 119 -3.90 -12.16 39.43
N GLY A 120 -2.86 -12.30 38.60
CA GLY A 120 -2.93 -13.08 37.37
C GLY A 120 -1.73 -12.87 36.45
N ALA A 121 -0.88 -13.89 36.37
CA ALA A 121 0.25 -14.07 35.45
C ALA A 121 1.50 -13.19 35.68
N ALA A 122 2.45 -13.75 36.44
CA ALA A 122 3.85 -13.63 36.05
C ALA A 122 4.01 -14.32 34.68
N GLY A 123 4.17 -13.52 33.62
CA GLY A 123 4.32 -13.99 32.25
C GLY A 123 4.07 -12.88 31.25
N ASP A 124 5.15 -12.39 30.65
CA ASP A 124 5.26 -11.41 29.56
C ASP A 124 4.86 -9.95 29.82
N ASP A 125 5.88 -9.08 29.71
CA ASP A 125 5.84 -7.63 29.49
C ASP A 125 5.19 -7.27 28.13
N ALA A 126 4.26 -8.10 27.66
CA ALA A 126 3.59 -7.99 26.37
C ALA A 126 2.33 -7.14 26.54
N GLY A 127 2.44 -5.85 26.24
CA GLY A 127 1.31 -4.92 26.25
C GLY A 127 0.08 -5.41 25.51
N GLN A 128 -1.07 -4.85 25.85
CA GLN A 128 -2.35 -5.17 25.24
C GLN A 128 -2.43 -4.59 23.81
N PRO A 129 -2.90 -5.35 22.80
CA PRO A 129 -3.09 -4.81 21.46
C PRO A 129 -4.12 -3.67 21.45
N LEU A 130 -3.75 -2.56 20.82
CA LEU A 130 -4.58 -1.38 20.68
C LEU A 130 -5.79 -1.66 19.77
N ARG A 131 -6.93 -1.05 20.11
CA ARG A 131 -8.16 -1.16 19.31
C ARG A 131 -8.74 0.21 19.01
N LYS A 132 -9.36 0.36 17.84
CA LYS A 132 -10.15 1.55 17.52
C LYS A 132 -11.22 1.78 18.59
N GLY A 133 -11.36 3.03 19.02
CA GLY A 133 -12.29 3.46 20.08
C GLY A 133 -11.77 3.25 21.50
N GLN A 134 -10.61 2.59 21.69
CA GLN A 134 -10.00 2.45 23.01
C GLN A 134 -9.66 3.81 23.59
N THR A 135 -9.99 4.01 24.86
CA THR A 135 -9.57 5.20 25.61
C THR A 135 -8.18 4.96 26.18
N LEU A 136 -7.28 5.91 25.94
CA LEU A 136 -5.95 5.92 26.49
C LEU A 136 -5.84 6.90 27.64
N GLN A 137 -5.07 6.52 28.65
CA GLN A 137 -4.91 7.28 29.89
C GLN A 137 -3.49 7.80 30.07
N GLU A 138 -3.35 8.76 30.98
CA GLU A 138 -2.04 9.27 31.37
C GLU A 138 -1.15 8.12 31.88
N GLY A 139 0.10 8.12 31.43
CA GLY A 139 1.11 7.11 31.73
C GLY A 139 1.17 5.96 30.74
N GLU A 140 0.16 5.76 29.88
CA GLU A 140 0.19 4.67 28.90
C GLU A 140 1.28 4.87 27.85
N ARG A 141 1.97 3.76 27.54
CA ARG A 141 3.04 3.66 26.55
C ARG A 141 2.52 2.90 25.34
N LEU A 142 2.70 3.48 24.16
CA LEU A 142 2.30 2.94 22.86
C LEU A 142 3.55 2.47 22.13
N GLN A 143 3.61 1.18 21.79
CA GLN A 143 4.72 0.56 21.08
C GLN A 143 4.20 0.02 19.75
N LEU A 144 4.74 0.54 18.64
CA LEU A 144 4.32 0.20 17.29
C LEU A 144 5.40 -0.61 16.58
N ALA A 145 5.03 -1.75 16.01
CA ALA A 145 5.90 -2.59 15.19
C ALA A 145 6.22 -1.93 13.82
N PRO A 146 7.11 -2.53 13.00
CA PRO A 146 7.19 -2.20 11.58
C PRO A 146 5.81 -2.31 10.90
N ASP A 147 5.54 -1.43 9.93
CA ASP A 147 4.24 -1.31 9.23
C ASP A 147 3.01 -0.99 10.10
N ALA A 148 3.17 -0.78 11.41
CA ALA A 148 2.08 -0.37 12.29
C ALA A 148 1.84 1.14 12.24
N PHE A 149 0.61 1.55 12.49
CA PHE A 149 0.21 2.96 12.53
C PHE A 149 -0.94 3.15 13.51
N VAL A 150 -0.89 4.24 14.28
CA VAL A 150 -1.97 4.59 15.21
C VAL A 150 -2.27 6.09 15.10
N ALA A 151 -3.54 6.42 14.91
CA ALA A 151 -4.04 7.78 15.08
C ALA A 151 -4.76 7.90 16.42
N VAL A 152 -4.33 8.86 17.23
CA VAL A 152 -4.88 9.13 18.57
C VAL A 152 -5.40 10.57 18.59
N ARG A 153 -6.67 10.74 18.99
CA ARG A 153 -7.24 12.05 19.30
C ARG A 153 -7.11 12.30 20.80
N LEU A 154 -6.45 13.40 21.14
CA LEU A 154 -6.33 13.83 22.53
C LEU A 154 -7.55 14.64 22.97
N ALA A 155 -7.72 14.78 24.28
CA ALA A 155 -8.83 15.53 24.86
C ALA A 155 -8.84 17.03 24.47
N ASP A 156 -7.69 17.59 24.07
CA ASP A 156 -7.56 18.96 23.57
C ASP A 156 -7.97 19.15 22.11
N GLY A 157 -8.38 18.06 21.44
CA GLY A 157 -8.76 18.04 20.04
C GLY A 157 -7.58 17.80 19.09
N SER A 158 -6.34 17.78 19.60
CA SER A 158 -5.15 17.47 18.81
C SER A 158 -5.21 16.06 18.29
N LEU A 159 -4.79 15.90 17.03
CA LEU A 159 -4.70 14.61 16.38
C LEU A 159 -3.22 14.22 16.23
N VAL A 160 -2.85 13.14 16.89
CA VAL A 160 -1.48 12.61 16.95
C VAL A 160 -1.42 11.34 16.11
N ARG A 161 -0.60 11.35 15.07
CA ARG A 161 -0.35 10.23 14.15
C ARG A 161 1.00 9.61 14.49
N VAL A 162 0.97 8.51 15.22
CA VAL A 162 2.16 7.77 15.64
C VAL A 162 2.58 6.84 14.50
N GLN A 163 3.83 6.99 14.07
CA GLN A 163 4.37 6.30 12.90
C GLN A 163 4.84 4.89 13.26
N SER A 164 5.06 4.05 12.25
CA SER A 164 5.66 2.71 12.43
C SER A 164 7.00 2.78 13.17
N GLN A 165 7.33 1.75 13.95
CA GLN A 165 8.57 1.68 14.73
C GLN A 165 8.72 2.85 15.71
N SER A 166 7.64 3.17 16.43
CA SER A 166 7.64 4.24 17.43
C SER A 166 7.31 3.75 18.83
N ASP A 167 7.88 4.44 19.81
CA ASP A 167 7.64 4.24 21.23
C ASP A 167 7.28 5.58 21.88
N VAL A 168 6.00 5.73 22.22
CA VAL A 168 5.40 6.99 22.67
C VAL A 168 4.72 6.81 24.02
N VAL A 169 5.00 7.68 24.99
CA VAL A 169 4.31 7.69 26.29
C VAL A 169 3.41 8.92 26.39
N LEU A 170 2.15 8.70 26.77
CA LEU A 170 1.20 9.77 27.06
C LEU A 170 1.44 10.31 28.47
N ARG A 171 2.48 11.13 28.65
CA ARG A 171 2.97 11.53 29.98
C ARG A 171 1.95 12.36 30.77
N GLN A 172 1.32 13.36 30.16
CA GLN A 172 0.34 14.22 30.85
C GLN A 172 -0.80 14.57 29.91
N MET A 173 -2.04 14.35 30.36
CA MET A 173 -3.25 14.75 29.65
C MET A 173 -4.22 15.34 30.65
N ARG A 174 -4.25 16.66 30.83
CA ARG A 174 -4.99 17.29 31.93
C ARG A 174 -5.70 18.57 31.54
N ARG A 175 -6.83 18.83 32.19
CA ARG A 175 -7.60 20.07 32.02
C ARG A 175 -7.28 21.05 33.17
N LYS A 176 -6.57 22.12 32.85
CA LYS A 176 -6.32 23.29 33.72
C LYS A 176 -7.50 24.26 33.70
N GLY A 177 -7.83 24.82 34.87
CA GLY A 177 -8.59 26.07 34.97
C GLY A 177 -10.12 25.99 34.84
N ARG A 178 -10.78 27.10 35.23
CA ARG A 178 -12.23 27.35 35.07
C ARG A 178 -12.62 27.53 33.59
N ALA A 179 -11.64 27.92 32.77
CA ALA A 179 -11.75 28.13 31.32
C ALA A 179 -11.36 26.89 30.48
N GLY A 180 -10.93 25.80 31.10
CA GLY A 180 -10.67 24.53 30.43
C GLY A 180 -9.43 24.49 29.52
N SER A 181 -8.34 25.19 29.86
CA SER A 181 -7.06 25.04 29.18
C SER A 181 -6.58 23.59 29.27
N LEU A 182 -6.26 22.96 28.15
CA LEU A 182 -5.82 21.57 28.13
C LEU A 182 -4.29 21.53 27.96
N GLN A 183 -3.64 20.73 28.80
CA GLN A 183 -2.21 20.44 28.70
C GLN A 183 -2.04 18.99 28.26
N SER A 184 -1.32 18.82 27.15
CA SER A 184 -0.98 17.53 26.56
C SER A 184 0.54 17.46 26.42
N VAL A 185 1.17 16.50 27.09
CA VAL A 185 2.61 16.23 27.01
C VAL A 185 2.81 14.78 26.59
N LEU A 186 3.53 14.59 25.48
CA LEU A 186 3.86 13.28 24.94
C LEU A 186 5.38 13.11 24.97
N ASP A 187 5.85 11.94 25.39
CA ASP A 187 7.26 11.59 25.28
C ASP A 187 7.43 10.63 24.10
N LEU A 188 8.18 11.06 23.08
CA LEU A 188 8.62 10.23 21.97
C LEU A 188 10.04 9.74 22.28
N ARG A 189 10.19 8.44 22.54
CA ARG A 189 11.49 7.83 22.86
C ARG A 189 12.28 7.50 21.60
N GLU A 190 11.58 6.93 20.62
CA GLU A 190 12.11 6.54 19.31
C GLU A 190 10.96 6.55 18.29
N GLY A 191 11.29 6.80 17.02
CA GLY A 191 10.37 6.72 15.90
C GLY A 191 9.91 8.10 15.43
N GLY A 192 8.62 8.23 15.12
CA GLY A 192 8.08 9.46 14.57
C GLY A 192 6.65 9.74 15.00
N VAL A 193 6.35 11.03 15.19
CA VAL A 193 5.00 11.53 15.48
C VAL A 193 4.71 12.73 14.58
N GLU A 194 3.56 12.70 13.93
CA GLU A 194 2.98 13.88 13.26
C GLU A 194 1.78 14.37 14.09
N ALA A 195 1.80 15.62 14.51
CA ALA A 195 0.75 16.22 15.31
C ALA A 195 0.06 17.35 14.53
N SER A 196 -1.28 17.36 14.59
CA SER A 196 -2.11 18.47 14.12
C SER A 196 -2.86 19.05 15.32
N VAL A 197 -2.46 20.24 15.73
CA VAL A 197 -3.01 20.95 16.89
C VAL A 197 -3.97 22.02 16.39
N PRO A 198 -5.28 21.94 16.71
CA PRO A 198 -6.25 22.94 16.29
C PRO A 198 -5.85 24.35 16.78
N PRO A 199 -6.10 25.40 15.98
CA PRO A 199 -5.95 26.79 16.43
C PRO A 199 -6.74 27.04 17.72
N GLU A 200 -6.23 27.92 18.57
CA GLU A 200 -6.92 28.32 19.80
C GLU A 200 -8.08 29.29 19.52
N PRO A 201 -9.32 28.99 19.95
CA PRO A 201 -10.37 29.99 20.05
C PRO A 201 -10.22 30.80 21.36
N GLY A 202 -9.94 32.11 21.24
CA GLY A 202 -10.00 33.06 22.37
C GLY A 202 -8.90 32.94 23.44
N ASN A 203 -9.17 33.47 24.64
CA ASN A 203 -8.24 33.59 25.79
C ASN A 203 -7.87 32.26 26.49
N ALA A 204 -8.08 31.09 25.86
CA ALA A 204 -7.73 29.80 26.46
C ALA A 204 -6.27 29.42 26.14
N GLN A 205 -5.43 29.24 27.17
CA GLN A 205 -4.03 28.82 27.04
C GLN A 205 -3.92 27.28 26.92
N ARG A 206 -3.87 26.71 25.72
CA ARG A 206 -3.53 25.31 25.48
C ARG A 206 -2.01 25.15 25.44
N ARG A 207 -1.51 24.10 26.08
CA ARG A 207 -0.09 23.74 26.04
C ARG A 207 0.05 22.33 25.47
N PHE A 208 0.49 22.24 24.23
CA PHE A 208 0.83 20.97 23.60
C PHE A 208 2.35 20.87 23.49
N GLU A 209 2.92 19.76 23.97
CA GLU A 209 4.36 19.56 24.03
C GLU A 209 4.72 18.12 23.64
N ILE A 210 5.70 17.95 22.73
CA ILE A 210 6.33 16.65 22.47
C ILE A 210 7.77 16.71 22.97
N ARG A 211 8.12 15.80 23.87
CA ARG A 211 9.47 15.64 24.43
C ARG A 211 10.14 14.43 23.81
N THR A 212 11.43 14.56 23.58
CA THR A 212 12.33 13.48 23.19
C THR A 212 13.53 13.50 24.14
N PRO A 213 14.42 12.50 24.13
CA PRO A 213 15.60 12.51 24.98
C PRO A 213 16.50 13.75 24.83
N ALA A 214 16.55 14.35 23.62
CA ALA A 214 17.40 15.51 23.35
C ALA A 214 16.66 16.86 23.37
N ALA A 215 15.34 16.88 23.15
CA ALA A 215 14.62 18.12 22.89
C ALA A 215 13.19 18.13 23.42
N SER A 216 12.63 19.33 23.59
CA SER A 216 11.21 19.54 23.80
C SER A 216 10.68 20.48 22.73
N THR A 217 9.49 20.16 22.20
CA THR A 217 8.80 20.99 21.20
C THR A 217 7.53 21.56 21.81
N SER A 218 7.32 22.86 21.69
CA SER A 218 6.11 23.54 22.15
C SER A 218 5.49 24.32 21.01
N VAL A 219 4.16 24.23 20.90
CA VAL A 219 3.46 24.66 19.68
C VAL A 219 2.18 25.41 19.96
N ARG A 220 1.77 26.21 18.97
CA ARG A 220 0.48 26.90 18.99
C ARG A 220 -0.19 26.82 17.61
N GLY A 221 -1.24 26.02 17.50
CA GLY A 221 -2.04 25.90 16.27
C GLY A 221 -1.21 25.46 15.05
N THR A 222 -0.61 24.27 15.10
CA THR A 222 0.39 23.83 14.14
C THR A 222 0.13 22.45 13.56
N ARG A 223 0.69 22.22 12.37
CA ARG A 223 0.96 20.88 11.82
C ARG A 223 2.46 20.71 11.73
N PHE A 224 2.99 19.72 12.46
CA PHE A 224 4.42 19.52 12.58
C PHE A 224 4.75 18.05 12.82
N LEU A 225 6.01 17.71 12.54
CA LEU A 225 6.56 16.37 12.66
C LEU A 225 7.76 16.39 13.59
N VAL A 226 7.87 15.36 14.41
CA VAL A 226 9.03 15.09 15.26
C VAL A 226 9.49 13.67 15.00
N GLN A 227 10.77 13.49 14.70
CA GLN A 227 11.43 12.19 14.64
C GLN A 227 12.50 12.11 15.73
N ALA A 228 12.60 10.96 16.37
CA ALA A 228 13.66 10.63 17.32
C ALA A 228 14.32 9.33 16.86
N ASP A 229 15.65 9.33 16.75
CA ASP A 229 16.39 8.10 16.45
C ASP A 229 16.74 7.32 17.73
N ALA A 230 17.15 6.06 17.57
CA ALA A 230 17.57 5.22 18.69
C ALA A 230 18.79 5.76 19.45
N ALA A 231 19.59 6.65 18.83
CA ALA A 231 20.74 7.30 19.46
C ALA A 231 20.34 8.52 20.30
N GLY A 232 19.06 8.93 20.26
CA GLY A 232 18.51 10.05 21.00
C GLY A 232 18.57 11.39 20.26
N SER A 233 19.06 11.45 19.01
CA SER A 233 18.96 12.67 18.21
C SER A 233 17.52 12.92 17.80
N THR A 234 17.15 14.19 17.70
CA THR A 234 15.79 14.60 17.38
C THR A 234 15.78 15.51 16.18
N ALA A 235 14.81 15.34 15.29
CA ALA A 235 14.56 16.26 14.21
C ALA A 235 13.10 16.72 14.26
N ALA A 236 12.87 18.01 14.10
CA ALA A 236 11.54 18.61 14.05
C ALA A 236 11.37 19.39 12.75
N ALA A 237 10.18 19.34 12.17
CA ALA A 237 9.82 20.03 10.94
C ALA A 237 8.38 20.58 11.03
N VAL A 238 8.13 21.76 10.45
CA VAL A 238 6.84 22.46 10.57
C VAL A 238 6.22 22.67 9.19
N ASP A 239 5.03 22.13 8.99
CA ASP A 239 4.25 22.37 7.77
C ASP A 239 3.38 23.63 7.93
N GLU A 240 2.77 23.84 9.11
CA GLU A 240 1.87 24.97 9.39
C GLU A 240 2.08 25.51 10.81
N GLY A 241 1.95 26.83 10.99
CA GLY A 241 2.06 27.53 12.27
C GLY A 241 3.50 27.69 12.77
N THR A 242 3.72 27.71 14.09
CA THR A 242 5.04 27.98 14.69
C THR A 242 5.35 27.00 15.83
N VAL A 243 6.57 26.44 15.79
CA VAL A 243 7.05 25.47 16.79
C VAL A 243 8.33 25.99 17.41
N ALA A 244 8.36 26.09 18.74
CA ALA A 244 9.60 26.33 19.48
C ALA A 244 10.21 24.99 19.89
N VAL A 245 11.49 24.81 19.60
CA VAL A 245 12.27 23.62 19.93
C VAL A 245 13.37 24.04 20.91
N GLY A 246 13.30 23.52 22.13
CA GLY A 246 14.32 23.72 23.16
C GLY A 246 15.04 22.41 23.47
N SER A 247 16.20 22.50 24.10
CA SER A 247 16.88 21.33 24.66
C SER A 247 16.18 20.88 25.96
N ASP A 248 16.06 19.57 26.19
CA ASP A 248 15.62 19.04 27.51
C ASP A 248 16.86 18.73 28.41
N ALA A 249 18.08 18.84 27.86
CA ALA A 249 19.32 18.65 28.58
C ALA A 249 19.61 19.86 29.49
N SER A 250 19.67 19.61 30.80
CA SER A 250 19.78 20.58 31.91
C SER A 250 21.07 21.46 31.94
N SER A 251 21.69 21.76 30.80
CA SER A 251 22.92 22.56 30.67
C SER A 251 22.62 23.93 30.04
N ALA A 252 22.94 24.98 30.80
CA ALA A 252 22.58 26.39 30.62
C ALA A 252 23.13 27.10 29.34
N ASN A 253 23.53 26.36 28.30
CA ASN A 253 24.12 26.90 27.06
C ASN A 253 23.60 26.24 25.78
N THR A 254 22.38 25.69 25.81
CA THR A 254 21.73 25.09 24.65
C THR A 254 20.56 26.00 24.25
N GLY A 255 20.70 26.68 23.11
CA GLY A 255 19.74 27.70 22.66
C GLY A 255 18.41 27.10 22.21
N ASP A 256 17.36 27.91 22.21
CA ASP A 256 16.06 27.58 21.65
C ASP A 256 16.00 27.97 20.17
N ALA A 257 15.31 27.15 19.37
CA ALA A 257 15.04 27.42 17.96
C ALA A 257 13.54 27.65 17.74
N LEU A 258 13.18 28.73 17.04
CA LEU A 258 11.81 28.99 16.62
C LEU A 258 11.67 28.64 15.13
N LEU A 259 10.79 27.70 14.82
CA LEU A 259 10.54 27.21 13.46
C LEU A 259 9.30 27.85 12.87
N SER A 260 9.45 28.36 11.65
CA SER A 260 8.35 28.81 10.79
C SER A 260 7.96 27.71 9.78
N PRO A 261 6.80 27.84 9.10
CA PRO A 261 6.37 26.87 8.08
C PRO A 261 7.44 26.64 7.01
N GLY A 262 7.67 25.38 6.66
CA GLY A 262 8.71 24.97 5.71
C GLY A 262 10.12 24.91 6.29
N GLN A 263 10.29 25.07 7.61
CA GLN A 263 11.57 24.92 8.30
C GLN A 263 11.62 23.67 9.17
N GLY A 264 12.83 23.17 9.34
CA GLY A 264 13.15 22.13 10.32
C GLY A 264 14.47 22.38 11.02
N VAL A 265 14.67 21.66 12.12
CA VAL A 265 15.89 21.70 12.92
C VAL A 265 16.21 20.31 13.42
N ALA A 266 17.50 20.00 13.52
CA ALA A 266 17.99 18.82 14.19
C ALA A 266 18.64 19.22 15.52
N VAL A 267 18.38 18.44 16.55
CA VAL A 267 18.97 18.52 17.87
C VAL A 267 19.79 17.26 18.07
N ALA A 268 21.10 17.43 18.25
CA ALA A 268 21.99 16.29 18.49
C ALA A 268 21.65 15.62 19.83
N ALA A 269 21.99 14.34 19.98
CA ALA A 269 21.74 13.57 21.21
C ALA A 269 22.29 14.21 22.51
N ASN A 270 23.28 15.11 22.41
CA ASN A 270 23.81 15.88 23.54
C ASN A 270 22.99 17.15 23.90
N GLY A 271 21.83 17.34 23.27
CA GLY A 271 20.95 18.50 23.47
C GLY A 271 21.36 19.76 22.70
N ARG A 272 22.42 19.71 21.86
CA ARG A 272 22.80 20.87 21.05
C ARG A 272 21.81 21.07 19.91
N VAL A 273 21.05 22.16 20.00
CA VAL A 273 20.11 22.60 18.96
C VAL A 273 20.90 23.18 17.78
N GLY A 274 20.61 22.68 16.57
CA GLY A 274 21.18 23.21 15.34
C GLY A 274 20.46 24.48 14.85
N GLU A 275 20.95 25.07 13.77
CA GLU A 275 20.29 26.21 13.13
C GLU A 275 19.05 25.74 12.35
N PRO A 276 17.90 26.45 12.46
CA PRO A 276 16.75 26.25 11.61
C PRO A 276 17.12 26.36 10.13
N ARG A 277 16.69 25.37 9.34
CA ARG A 277 16.96 25.30 7.89
C ARG A 277 15.68 25.05 7.10
N PRO A 278 15.63 25.44 5.82
CA PRO A 278 14.55 25.02 4.93
C PRO A 278 14.47 23.49 4.87
N MET A 279 13.24 22.97 4.95
CA MET A 279 12.95 21.56 4.70
C MET A 279 13.23 21.19 3.24
N LEU A 280 13.48 19.91 2.98
CA LEU A 280 13.50 19.41 1.60
C LEU A 280 12.14 19.68 0.93
N GLY A 281 12.18 20.03 -0.35
CA GLY A 281 10.98 20.19 -1.17
C GLY A 281 10.21 18.88 -1.33
N ALA A 282 8.95 18.98 -1.76
CA ALA A 282 8.10 17.81 -1.95
C ALA A 282 8.57 16.99 -3.18
N PRO A 283 8.70 15.65 -3.09
CA PRO A 283 9.12 14.82 -4.23
C PRO A 283 8.14 14.91 -5.42
N ASP A 284 8.63 14.94 -6.66
CA ASP A 284 7.73 14.91 -7.83
C ASP A 284 7.19 13.50 -8.08
N ILE A 285 5.88 13.30 -7.82
CA ILE A 285 5.17 12.02 -8.01
C ILE A 285 4.13 12.10 -9.13
N THR A 286 4.25 13.07 -10.03
CA THR A 286 3.30 13.26 -11.16
C THR A 286 3.35 12.13 -12.19
N ALA A 287 4.41 11.32 -12.22
CA ALA A 287 4.53 10.14 -13.07
C ALA A 287 3.95 8.84 -12.47
N TRP A 288 3.52 8.84 -11.20
CA TRP A 288 2.95 7.64 -10.56
C TRP A 288 1.66 7.15 -11.21
N PRO A 289 1.36 5.85 -11.16
CA PRO A 289 0.09 5.34 -11.67
C PRO A 289 -1.09 5.85 -10.83
N ALA A 290 -2.22 6.08 -11.48
CA ALA A 290 -3.50 6.34 -10.82
C ALA A 290 -4.26 5.05 -10.46
N LEU A 291 -3.87 3.92 -11.05
CA LEU A 291 -4.48 2.60 -10.88
C LEU A 291 -3.39 1.56 -10.57
N ALA A 292 -3.60 0.76 -9.53
CA ALA A 292 -2.80 -0.42 -9.20
C ALA A 292 -3.66 -1.68 -9.31
N GLU A 293 -3.17 -2.66 -10.06
CA GLU A 293 -3.90 -3.88 -10.43
C GLU A 293 -3.28 -5.17 -9.86
N ASP A 294 -2.13 -5.07 -9.18
CA ASP A 294 -1.47 -6.20 -8.50
C ASP A 294 -2.03 -6.37 -7.08
N ALA A 295 -2.49 -7.58 -6.77
CA ALA A 295 -3.11 -7.92 -5.48
C ALA A 295 -2.08 -8.02 -4.33
N ASN A 296 -0.82 -8.31 -4.66
CA ASN A 296 0.23 -8.58 -3.68
C ASN A 296 1.08 -7.35 -3.40
N TRP A 297 1.29 -6.48 -4.39
CA TRP A 297 2.24 -5.38 -4.29
C TRP A 297 1.75 -4.10 -4.95
N ILE A 298 2.01 -2.97 -4.30
CA ILE A 298 1.97 -1.65 -4.92
C ILE A 298 3.41 -1.25 -5.21
N SER A 299 3.78 -1.25 -6.49
CA SER A 299 5.13 -0.89 -6.96
C SER A 299 5.13 0.51 -7.57
N LEU A 300 5.96 1.41 -7.03
CA LEU A 300 6.03 2.81 -7.44
C LEU A 300 7.47 3.18 -7.78
N PRO A 301 7.74 3.91 -8.88
CA PRO A 301 9.08 4.41 -9.16
C PRO A 301 9.48 5.45 -8.11
N LEU A 302 10.72 5.41 -7.61
CA LEU A 302 11.22 6.42 -6.68
C LEU A 302 11.68 7.66 -7.47
N PRO A 303 11.05 8.84 -7.31
CA PRO A 303 11.60 10.07 -7.87
C PRO A 303 12.88 10.49 -7.16
N GLY A 304 13.81 11.10 -7.89
CA GLY A 304 15.01 11.69 -7.29
C GLY A 304 14.69 13.01 -6.60
N LEU A 305 15.18 13.18 -5.36
CA LEU A 305 15.11 14.42 -4.59
C LEU A 305 16.51 14.73 -4.02
N PRO A 306 17.19 15.79 -4.50
CA PRO A 306 18.50 16.17 -3.99
C PRO A 306 18.47 16.40 -2.47
N GLY A 307 19.44 15.84 -1.76
CA GLY A 307 19.57 15.96 -0.29
C GLY A 307 18.76 14.95 0.52
N ALA A 308 17.83 14.20 -0.09
CA ALA A 308 17.14 13.12 0.58
C ALA A 308 18.04 11.88 0.69
N VAL A 309 18.18 11.33 1.90
CA VAL A 309 18.88 10.06 2.15
C VAL A 309 17.91 8.91 2.36
N ARG A 310 16.70 9.22 2.82
CA ARG A 310 15.61 8.28 3.07
C ARG A 310 14.29 8.88 2.60
N TYR A 311 13.33 8.04 2.28
CA TYR A 311 11.96 8.41 1.96
C TYR A 311 11.01 7.71 2.89
N GLN A 312 9.92 8.39 3.24
CA GLN A 312 8.78 7.79 3.91
C GLN A 312 7.61 7.77 2.93
N LEU A 313 7.08 6.57 2.68
CA LEU A 313 5.94 6.33 1.82
C LEU A 313 4.79 5.79 2.66
N GLN A 314 3.59 6.35 2.46
CA GLN A 314 2.38 5.96 3.14
C GLN A 314 1.21 5.81 2.16
N LEU A 315 0.32 4.87 2.46
CA LEU A 315 -0.96 4.67 1.79
C LEU A 315 -2.09 4.81 2.81
N SER A 316 -2.98 5.77 2.59
CA SER A 316 -4.08 6.12 3.49
C SER A 316 -5.44 5.97 2.81
N ARG A 317 -6.49 5.71 3.59
CA ARG A 317 -7.89 5.77 3.11
C ARG A 317 -8.42 7.20 2.99
N ASP A 318 -7.83 8.14 3.71
CA ASP A 318 -8.27 9.53 3.77
C ASP A 318 -7.12 10.52 3.49
N ALA A 319 -7.50 11.69 2.98
CA ALA A 319 -6.56 12.76 2.65
C ALA A 319 -5.88 13.35 3.89
N ASP A 320 -6.47 13.26 5.09
CA ASP A 320 -5.87 13.77 6.32
C ASP A 320 -4.86 12.81 6.94
N MET A 321 -4.55 11.68 6.29
CA MET A 321 -3.61 10.67 6.75
C MET A 321 -3.97 10.14 8.16
N THR A 322 -5.26 9.98 8.44
CA THR A 322 -5.75 9.47 9.73
C THR A 322 -5.92 7.96 9.73
N GLN A 323 -6.07 7.35 8.56
CA GLN A 323 -6.29 5.92 8.34
C GLN A 323 -5.23 5.34 7.41
N VAL A 324 -3.97 5.39 7.85
CA VAL A 324 -2.82 4.84 7.11
C VAL A 324 -2.79 3.33 7.20
N LEU A 325 -2.94 2.65 6.06
CA LEU A 325 -2.95 1.19 5.95
C LEU A 325 -1.57 0.58 5.75
N ARG A 326 -0.66 1.34 5.12
CA ARG A 326 0.73 0.94 4.86
C ARG A 326 1.63 2.14 5.12
N SER A 327 2.74 1.92 5.81
CA SER A 327 3.75 2.94 6.07
C SER A 327 5.12 2.27 6.05
N ALA A 328 6.00 2.71 5.17
CA ALA A 328 7.35 2.15 5.06
C ALA A 328 8.38 3.25 4.81
N SER A 329 9.61 2.98 5.23
CA SER A 329 10.78 3.82 4.98
C SER A 329 11.73 3.15 4.00
N PHE A 330 12.24 3.91 3.04
CA PHE A 330 13.10 3.41 1.97
C PHE A 330 14.37 4.24 1.84
N GLN A 331 15.50 3.61 1.54
CA GLN A 331 16.74 4.33 1.20
C GLN A 331 16.57 5.08 -0.13
N ALA A 332 17.32 6.16 -0.33
CA ALA A 332 17.24 6.99 -1.55
C ALA A 332 17.57 6.26 -2.87
N THR A 333 18.11 5.04 -2.79
CA THR A 333 18.44 4.18 -3.94
C THR A 333 17.43 3.05 -4.18
N ALA A 334 16.41 2.91 -3.34
CA ALA A 334 15.50 1.76 -3.35
C ALA A 334 14.38 1.91 -4.41
N SER A 335 14.72 1.82 -5.70
CA SER A 335 13.74 1.86 -6.79
C SER A 335 13.52 0.45 -7.39
N PRO A 336 12.28 -0.04 -7.57
CA PRO A 336 11.01 0.59 -7.20
C PRO A 336 10.73 0.51 -5.68
N LEU A 337 9.95 1.46 -5.18
CA LEU A 337 9.32 1.39 -3.86
C LEU A 337 8.23 0.32 -3.89
N ARG A 338 8.22 -0.60 -2.92
CA ARG A 338 7.21 -1.67 -2.83
C ARG A 338 6.48 -1.66 -1.49
N LEU A 339 5.16 -1.52 -1.53
CA LEU A 339 4.28 -1.75 -0.38
C LEU A 339 3.50 -3.04 -0.57
N ALA A 340 3.18 -3.73 0.52
CA ALA A 340 2.24 -4.86 0.46
C ALA A 340 0.85 -4.40 -0.01
N GLY A 341 0.22 -5.22 -0.85
CA GLY A 341 -1.09 -4.97 -1.43
C GLY A 341 -2.18 -4.72 -0.38
N VAL A 342 -3.24 -4.04 -0.81
CA VAL A 342 -4.43 -3.75 0.01
C VAL A 342 -5.67 -4.18 -0.75
N GLU A 343 -6.81 -4.20 -0.05
CA GLU A 343 -8.11 -4.49 -0.68
C GLU A 343 -8.44 -3.46 -1.77
N ASP A 344 -9.27 -3.87 -2.73
CA ASP A 344 -9.77 -2.98 -3.76
C ASP A 344 -10.44 -1.75 -3.13
N GLY A 345 -9.99 -0.56 -3.49
CA GLY A 345 -10.53 0.70 -2.96
C GLY A 345 -9.88 1.94 -3.57
N ASP A 346 -10.31 3.09 -3.09
CA ASP A 346 -9.70 4.40 -3.37
C ASP A 346 -8.84 4.82 -2.18
N TYR A 347 -7.63 5.28 -2.48
CA TYR A 347 -6.62 5.60 -1.48
C TYR A 347 -5.84 6.88 -1.84
N VAL A 348 -5.12 7.40 -0.86
CA VAL A 348 -4.19 8.52 -1.00
C VAL A 348 -2.79 8.03 -0.66
N LEU A 349 -1.89 8.10 -1.64
CA LEU A 349 -0.46 7.94 -1.44
C LEU A 349 0.14 9.25 -0.91
N SER A 350 1.11 9.14 0.00
CA SER A 350 1.92 10.26 0.48
C SER A 350 3.39 9.87 0.49
N LEU A 351 4.24 10.69 -0.15
CA LEU A 351 5.69 10.51 -0.16
C LEU A 351 6.38 11.77 0.34
N ARG A 352 7.33 11.62 1.25
CA ARG A 352 8.23 12.70 1.67
C ARG A 352 9.68 12.22 1.71
N GLY A 353 10.61 13.12 1.41
CA GLY A 353 12.04 12.90 1.62
C GLY A 353 12.44 13.20 3.07
N ILE A 354 13.52 12.58 3.53
CA ILE A 354 14.15 12.82 4.83
C ILE A 354 15.63 13.09 4.58
N ASP A 355 16.15 14.18 5.12
CA ASP A 355 17.54 14.59 4.92
C ASP A 355 18.53 13.80 5.79
N ALA A 356 19.83 14.06 5.60
CA ALA A 356 20.90 13.39 6.33
C ALA A 356 20.91 13.68 7.85
N GLN A 357 20.19 14.71 8.30
CA GLN A 357 20.03 15.06 9.72
C GLN A 357 18.72 14.49 10.30
N GLY A 358 17.96 13.72 9.52
CA GLY A 358 16.69 13.14 9.93
C GLY A 358 15.49 14.08 9.84
N ILE A 359 15.66 15.28 9.28
CA ILE A 359 14.58 16.28 9.16
C ILE A 359 13.59 15.82 8.08
N PRO A 360 12.30 15.63 8.40
CA PRO A 360 11.28 15.35 7.41
C PRO A 360 11.08 16.53 6.45
N GLY A 361 11.02 16.25 5.15
CA GLY A 361 10.68 17.21 4.12
C GLY A 361 9.17 17.37 3.91
N ALA A 362 8.82 18.24 2.96
CA ALA A 362 7.44 18.40 2.50
C ALA A 362 6.92 17.12 1.83
N ALA A 363 5.62 16.86 1.99
CA ALA A 363 4.98 15.67 1.44
C ALA A 363 4.25 15.95 0.12
N SER A 364 4.41 15.07 -0.85
CA SER A 364 3.58 15.01 -2.04
C SER A 364 2.50 13.96 -1.87
N ARG A 365 1.29 14.25 -2.36
CA ARG A 365 0.14 13.34 -2.27
C ARG A 365 -0.48 13.06 -3.63
N ARG A 366 -0.99 11.84 -3.81
CA ARG A 366 -1.66 11.42 -5.04
C ARG A 366 -2.75 10.40 -4.77
N ALA A 367 -3.88 10.52 -5.47
CA ALA A 367 -4.92 9.51 -5.45
C ALA A 367 -4.46 8.22 -6.17
N LEU A 368 -4.82 7.07 -5.61
CA LEU A 368 -4.57 5.74 -6.16
C LEU A 368 -5.84 4.90 -6.03
N ARG A 369 -6.35 4.39 -7.15
CA ARG A 369 -7.33 3.30 -7.15
C ARG A 369 -6.59 1.97 -7.11
N VAL A 370 -6.93 1.08 -6.20
CA VAL A 370 -6.48 -0.33 -6.22
C VAL A 370 -7.62 -1.18 -6.75
N LYS A 371 -7.41 -1.90 -7.85
CA LYS A 371 -8.38 -2.79 -8.48
C LYS A 371 -7.69 -4.07 -8.94
N ALA A 372 -7.47 -4.99 -7.99
CA ALA A 372 -6.73 -6.22 -8.25
C ALA A 372 -7.61 -7.47 -8.29
N HIS A 373 -8.87 -7.37 -7.84
CA HIS A 373 -9.78 -8.51 -7.73
C HIS A 373 -10.98 -8.39 -8.67
N PRO A 374 -11.57 -9.50 -9.15
CA PRO A 374 -11.01 -10.84 -9.10
C PRO A 374 -9.69 -10.92 -9.88
N VAL A 375 -8.83 -11.86 -9.51
CA VAL A 375 -7.55 -12.05 -10.20
C VAL A 375 -7.77 -12.38 -11.69
N PRO A 376 -6.86 -11.97 -12.57
CA PRO A 376 -6.96 -12.31 -13.98
C PRO A 376 -6.83 -13.82 -14.19
N PRO A 377 -7.56 -14.41 -15.16
CA PRO A 377 -7.42 -15.83 -15.47
C PRO A 377 -6.07 -16.10 -16.16
N LEU A 378 -5.59 -17.34 -16.08
CA LEU A 378 -4.37 -17.77 -16.77
C LEU A 378 -4.73 -18.30 -18.17
N TYR A 379 -3.81 -18.18 -19.13
CA TYR A 379 -4.04 -18.70 -20.48
C TYR A 379 -3.81 -20.22 -20.52
N GLU A 380 -4.77 -20.96 -21.08
CA GLU A 380 -4.66 -22.41 -21.28
C GLU A 380 -4.32 -22.75 -22.74
N SER A 381 -5.01 -22.12 -23.69
CA SER A 381 -4.81 -22.34 -25.12
C SER A 381 -5.21 -21.10 -25.93
N PRO A 382 -4.48 -20.74 -26.99
CA PRO A 382 -3.24 -21.36 -27.44
C PRO A 382 -2.05 -20.97 -26.54
N GLN A 383 -0.89 -21.60 -26.74
CA GLN A 383 0.36 -21.12 -26.12
C GLN A 383 0.76 -19.74 -26.65
N ALA A 384 1.63 -19.05 -25.91
CA ALA A 384 2.19 -17.77 -26.36
C ALA A 384 2.90 -17.93 -27.71
N ASP A 385 2.67 -16.96 -28.60
CA ASP A 385 3.23 -16.90 -29.96
C ASP A 385 2.80 -18.03 -30.91
N ALA A 386 1.83 -18.86 -30.53
CA ALA A 386 1.35 -19.95 -31.36
C ALA A 386 0.65 -19.47 -32.64
N THR A 387 0.76 -20.28 -33.69
CA THR A 387 -0.06 -20.14 -34.90
C THR A 387 -1.39 -20.88 -34.72
N VAL A 388 -2.49 -20.15 -34.87
CA VAL A 388 -3.86 -20.63 -34.69
C VAL A 388 -4.54 -20.67 -36.06
N GLY A 389 -5.04 -21.85 -36.43
CA GLY A 389 -5.82 -22.03 -37.64
C GLY A 389 -7.19 -21.36 -37.52
N LEU A 390 -7.51 -20.49 -38.48
CA LEU A 390 -8.82 -19.83 -38.55
C LEU A 390 -9.96 -20.87 -38.52
N GLY A 391 -10.88 -20.72 -37.58
CA GLY A 391 -12.03 -21.61 -37.43
C GLY A 391 -11.75 -22.97 -36.78
N ARG A 392 -10.50 -23.27 -36.39
CA ARG A 392 -10.13 -24.57 -35.79
C ARG A 392 -9.97 -24.56 -34.28
N ALA A 393 -9.47 -23.46 -33.73
CA ALA A 393 -9.15 -23.37 -32.32
C ALA A 393 -9.76 -22.12 -31.69
N SER A 394 -10.25 -22.28 -30.47
CA SER A 394 -10.74 -21.21 -29.59
C SER A 394 -9.60 -20.61 -28.79
N LEU A 395 -9.87 -19.44 -28.18
CA LEU A 395 -9.06 -18.96 -27.07
C LEU A 395 -9.67 -19.47 -25.78
N GLN A 396 -8.85 -19.99 -24.88
CA GLN A 396 -9.25 -20.60 -23.62
C GLN A 396 -8.38 -20.08 -22.49
N CYS A 397 -9.02 -19.70 -21.39
CA CYS A 397 -8.38 -19.34 -20.15
C CYS A 397 -8.95 -20.13 -18.96
N THR A 398 -8.24 -20.12 -17.84
CA THR A 398 -8.63 -20.83 -16.63
C THR A 398 -9.87 -20.21 -16.01
N GLN A 399 -10.68 -21.03 -15.34
CA GLN A 399 -11.75 -20.53 -14.50
C GLN A 399 -11.19 -20.01 -13.16
N VAL A 400 -11.62 -18.81 -12.77
CA VAL A 400 -11.25 -18.15 -11.51
C VAL A 400 -12.38 -18.29 -10.49
N VAL A 401 -12.04 -18.77 -9.29
CA VAL A 401 -12.98 -18.91 -8.18
C VAL A 401 -13.60 -17.55 -7.84
N GLY A 402 -14.93 -17.50 -7.76
CA GLY A 402 -15.68 -16.27 -7.47
C GLY A 402 -15.92 -15.38 -8.70
N ALA A 403 -15.35 -15.68 -9.86
CA ALA A 403 -15.75 -15.06 -11.12
C ALA A 403 -17.05 -15.71 -11.63
N ALA A 404 -18.00 -14.88 -12.04
CA ALA A 404 -19.25 -15.30 -12.66
C ALA A 404 -19.16 -15.34 -14.19
N ARG A 405 -18.35 -14.45 -14.77
CA ARG A 405 -18.18 -14.27 -16.22
C ARG A 405 -16.75 -13.87 -16.55
N TYR A 406 -16.41 -13.89 -17.84
CA TYR A 406 -15.11 -13.46 -18.36
C TYR A 406 -15.28 -12.51 -19.54
N ARG A 407 -14.26 -11.67 -19.73
CA ARG A 407 -14.12 -10.79 -20.88
C ARG A 407 -12.83 -11.08 -21.60
N ILE A 408 -12.91 -11.35 -22.90
CA ILE A 408 -11.75 -11.57 -23.76
C ILE A 408 -11.70 -10.46 -24.81
N GLN A 409 -10.55 -9.82 -24.92
CA GLN A 409 -10.27 -8.82 -25.94
C GLN A 409 -9.20 -9.34 -26.89
N VAL A 410 -9.39 -9.09 -28.19
CA VAL A 410 -8.40 -9.38 -29.23
C VAL A 410 -8.16 -8.12 -30.03
N VAL A 411 -6.90 -7.80 -30.28
CA VAL A 411 -6.47 -6.65 -31.08
C VAL A 411 -5.40 -7.07 -32.08
N SER A 412 -5.39 -6.46 -33.27
CA SER A 412 -4.25 -6.61 -34.19
C SER A 412 -2.97 -6.09 -33.54
N ALA A 413 -1.86 -6.79 -33.72
CA ALA A 413 -0.56 -6.38 -33.18
C ALA A 413 -0.09 -5.03 -33.77
N ASP A 414 -0.60 -4.67 -34.95
CA ASP A 414 -0.26 -3.42 -35.66
C ASP A 414 -1.30 -2.30 -35.40
N ALA A 415 -2.27 -2.50 -34.50
CA ALA A 415 -3.32 -1.51 -34.24
C ALA A 415 -2.83 -0.34 -33.38
N GLN A 416 -2.90 0.89 -33.92
CA GLN A 416 -2.51 2.11 -33.21
C GLN A 416 -3.29 2.35 -31.91
N ALA A 417 -4.61 2.09 -31.92
CA ALA A 417 -5.48 2.26 -30.76
C ALA A 417 -5.33 1.14 -29.71
N GLY A 418 -4.68 0.03 -30.07
CA GLY A 418 -4.49 -1.10 -29.17
C GLY A 418 -5.81 -1.60 -28.56
N PHE A 419 -5.80 -1.94 -27.27
CA PHE A 419 -6.99 -2.41 -26.56
C PHE A 419 -8.03 -1.32 -26.23
N ALA A 420 -7.80 -0.06 -26.62
CA ALA A 420 -8.84 0.97 -26.53
C ALA A 420 -9.96 0.72 -27.56
N GLU A 421 -9.61 0.16 -28.72
CA GLU A 421 -10.54 -0.23 -29.80
C GLU A 421 -10.22 -1.67 -30.26
N PRO A 422 -10.60 -2.68 -29.46
CA PRO A 422 -10.29 -4.06 -29.79
C PRO A 422 -11.09 -4.55 -31.01
N ALA A 423 -10.47 -5.40 -31.83
CA ALA A 423 -11.13 -6.05 -32.96
C ALA A 423 -12.23 -7.03 -32.51
N ILE A 424 -12.06 -7.63 -31.32
CA ILE A 424 -13.10 -8.40 -30.61
C ILE A 424 -13.12 -7.94 -29.16
N ASP A 425 -14.30 -7.57 -28.65
CA ASP A 425 -14.57 -7.36 -27.23
C ASP A 425 -15.69 -8.30 -26.77
N ALA A 426 -15.34 -9.56 -26.50
CA ALA A 426 -16.30 -10.56 -26.05
C ALA A 426 -16.49 -10.43 -24.54
N ARG A 427 -17.70 -10.06 -24.12
CA ARG A 427 -18.10 -9.93 -22.71
C ARG A 427 -19.01 -11.08 -22.32
N ASP A 428 -19.16 -11.28 -21.02
CA ASP A 428 -20.12 -12.22 -20.43
C ASP A 428 -19.91 -13.70 -20.84
N LEU A 429 -18.66 -14.10 -21.06
CA LEU A 429 -18.30 -15.49 -21.33
C LEU A 429 -18.42 -16.33 -20.05
N ASN A 430 -19.09 -17.49 -20.10
CA ASN A 430 -19.26 -18.35 -18.93
C ASN A 430 -17.99 -19.16 -18.60
N ASP A 431 -17.37 -19.76 -19.61
CA ASP A 431 -16.29 -20.74 -19.44
C ASP A 431 -14.91 -20.23 -19.84
N CYS A 432 -14.73 -18.91 -19.90
CA CYS A 432 -13.48 -18.27 -20.34
C CYS A 432 -13.04 -18.72 -21.75
N THR A 433 -14.01 -19.00 -22.63
CA THR A 433 -13.78 -19.49 -23.99
C THR A 433 -14.24 -18.47 -25.02
N LEU A 434 -13.36 -18.08 -25.94
CA LEU A 434 -13.72 -17.39 -27.18
C LEU A 434 -13.83 -18.41 -28.33
N PRO A 435 -15.03 -18.70 -28.87
CA PRO A 435 -15.21 -19.74 -29.88
C PRO A 435 -14.40 -19.50 -31.16
N ALA A 436 -13.95 -20.59 -31.79
CA ALA A 436 -13.19 -20.54 -33.04
C ALA A 436 -13.94 -19.82 -34.17
N THR A 437 -15.28 -19.90 -34.20
CA THR A 437 -16.14 -19.22 -35.18
C THR A 437 -16.09 -17.69 -35.02
N THR A 438 -16.02 -17.19 -33.79
CA THR A 438 -15.85 -15.76 -33.51
C THR A 438 -14.48 -15.29 -33.94
N LEU A 439 -13.43 -16.07 -33.65
CA LEU A 439 -12.06 -15.77 -34.02
C LEU A 439 -11.85 -15.79 -35.55
N ALA A 440 -12.55 -16.69 -36.26
CA ALA A 440 -12.51 -16.80 -37.72
C ALA A 440 -13.05 -15.56 -38.48
N ARG A 441 -13.70 -14.62 -37.78
CA ARG A 441 -14.13 -13.34 -38.37
C ARG A 441 -12.95 -12.39 -38.60
N LEU A 442 -11.81 -12.65 -37.97
CA LEU A 442 -10.60 -11.86 -38.14
C LEU A 442 -9.79 -12.36 -39.34
N PRO A 443 -9.14 -11.46 -40.11
CA PRO A 443 -8.23 -11.88 -41.15
C PRO A 443 -6.96 -12.51 -40.56
N ALA A 444 -6.24 -13.28 -41.39
CA ALA A 444 -4.92 -13.78 -41.04
C ALA A 444 -3.97 -12.62 -40.70
N GLY A 445 -3.14 -12.78 -39.68
CA GLY A 445 -2.30 -11.70 -39.15
C GLY A 445 -1.78 -11.99 -37.74
N ARG A 446 -1.05 -11.03 -37.18
CA ARG A 446 -0.55 -11.09 -35.80
C ARG A 446 -1.51 -10.37 -34.87
N TYR A 447 -1.81 -10.96 -33.73
CA TYR A 447 -2.76 -10.44 -32.76
C TYR A 447 -2.22 -10.54 -31.34
N LEU A 448 -2.70 -9.64 -30.49
CA LEU A 448 -2.56 -9.70 -29.05
C LEU A 448 -3.96 -9.98 -28.47
N TRP A 449 -4.04 -10.84 -27.47
CA TRP A 449 -5.29 -11.07 -26.75
C TRP A 449 -5.06 -11.01 -25.24
N ARG A 450 -6.11 -10.63 -24.52
CA ARG A 450 -6.11 -10.58 -23.06
C ARG A 450 -7.46 -10.95 -22.47
N ALA A 451 -7.44 -11.51 -21.27
CA ALA A 451 -8.63 -11.97 -20.57
C ALA A 451 -8.74 -11.32 -19.19
N ALA A 452 -9.97 -11.03 -18.76
CA ALA A 452 -10.29 -10.53 -17.41
C ALA A 452 -11.44 -11.33 -16.80
N SER A 453 -11.39 -11.49 -15.49
CA SER A 453 -12.45 -12.10 -14.69
C SER A 453 -13.47 -11.05 -14.27
N ILE A 454 -14.75 -11.40 -14.23
CA ILE A 454 -15.85 -10.57 -13.75
C ILE A 454 -16.57 -11.32 -12.65
N ARG A 455 -16.64 -10.76 -11.43
CA ARG A 455 -17.52 -11.27 -10.37
C ARG A 455 -18.82 -10.48 -10.35
N THR A 456 -19.82 -11.04 -9.67
CA THR A 456 -21.05 -10.32 -9.33
C THR A 456 -20.99 -9.94 -7.87
N LEU A 457 -21.16 -8.64 -7.57
CA LEU A 457 -21.22 -8.13 -6.20
C LEU A 457 -22.55 -8.49 -5.54
N ALA A 458 -22.65 -8.29 -4.22
CA ALA A 458 -23.85 -8.60 -3.44
C ALA A 458 -25.10 -7.81 -3.89
N ASP A 459 -24.89 -6.64 -4.51
CA ASP A 459 -25.94 -5.80 -5.11
C ASP A 459 -26.31 -6.19 -6.54
N GLY A 460 -25.71 -7.26 -7.08
CA GLY A 460 -25.93 -7.75 -8.43
C GLY A 460 -25.09 -7.06 -9.52
N GLN A 461 -24.28 -6.05 -9.19
CA GLN A 461 -23.47 -5.34 -10.18
C GLN A 461 -22.25 -6.17 -10.62
N PRO A 462 -21.85 -6.08 -11.91
CA PRO A 462 -20.62 -6.71 -12.37
C PRO A 462 -19.40 -5.93 -11.88
N ASP A 463 -18.43 -6.64 -11.33
CA ASP A 463 -17.15 -6.10 -10.89
C ASP A 463 -16.02 -6.82 -11.64
N GLN A 464 -15.49 -6.12 -12.64
CA GLN A 464 -14.39 -6.62 -13.48
C GLN A 464 -13.05 -6.43 -12.77
N GLY A 465 -12.24 -7.48 -12.74
CA GLY A 465 -10.84 -7.41 -12.33
C GLY A 465 -9.93 -6.86 -13.44
N PRO A 466 -8.61 -6.82 -13.18
CA PRO A 466 -7.65 -6.44 -14.19
C PRO A 466 -7.56 -7.48 -15.30
N PHE A 467 -7.03 -7.06 -16.44
CA PHE A 467 -6.70 -7.99 -17.52
C PHE A 467 -5.38 -8.71 -17.21
N ALA A 468 -5.29 -9.98 -17.60
CA ALA A 468 -4.01 -10.67 -17.72
C ALA A 468 -3.09 -9.91 -18.70
N ALA A 469 -1.78 -10.05 -18.53
CA ALA A 469 -0.81 -9.52 -19.48
C ALA A 469 -1.13 -10.05 -20.88
N ALA A 470 -1.11 -9.18 -21.90
CA ALA A 470 -1.51 -9.58 -23.24
C ALA A 470 -0.59 -10.66 -23.81
N GLN A 471 -1.18 -11.71 -24.40
CA GLN A 471 -0.45 -12.79 -25.06
C GLN A 471 -0.52 -12.63 -26.58
N ALA A 472 0.61 -12.86 -27.26
CA ALA A 472 0.68 -12.84 -28.71
C ALA A 472 0.21 -14.17 -29.33
N MET A 473 -0.37 -14.07 -30.53
CA MET A 473 -0.71 -15.20 -31.38
C MET A 473 -0.68 -14.80 -32.86
N ARG A 474 -0.60 -15.79 -33.75
CA ARG A 474 -0.73 -15.58 -35.19
C ARG A 474 -1.94 -16.32 -35.73
N LEU A 475 -2.87 -15.61 -36.36
CA LEU A 475 -3.95 -16.23 -37.10
C LEU A 475 -3.47 -16.54 -38.51
N ALA A 476 -3.67 -17.78 -38.97
CA ALA A 476 -3.36 -18.20 -40.32
C ALA A 476 -4.51 -19.03 -40.92
N ALA A 477 -4.64 -18.97 -42.24
CA ALA A 477 -5.58 -19.83 -42.95
C ALA A 477 -5.13 -21.28 -42.81
N VAL A 478 -6.09 -22.17 -42.58
CA VAL A 478 -5.83 -23.61 -42.59
C VAL A 478 -5.62 -24.03 -44.05
N PRO A 479 -4.64 -24.89 -44.36
CA PRO A 479 -4.46 -25.38 -45.72
C PRO A 479 -5.77 -26.03 -46.22
N PRO A 480 -6.11 -25.87 -47.50
CA PRO A 480 -7.32 -26.46 -48.06
C PRO A 480 -7.29 -27.99 -47.94
N GLN A 481 -8.47 -28.59 -47.78
CA GLN A 481 -8.59 -30.04 -47.79
C GLN A 481 -8.07 -30.59 -49.13
N PRO A 482 -7.19 -31.62 -49.14
CA PRO A 482 -6.64 -32.15 -50.37
C PRO A 482 -7.76 -32.77 -51.19
N SER A 483 -7.88 -32.39 -52.47
CA SER A 483 -8.91 -32.98 -53.32
C SER A 483 -8.54 -34.44 -53.67
N ALA A 484 -9.42 -35.39 -53.36
CA ALA A 484 -9.21 -36.80 -53.71
C ALA A 484 -9.15 -37.03 -55.24
N SER A 485 -9.67 -36.10 -56.03
CA SER A 485 -9.59 -36.08 -57.50
C SER A 485 -8.23 -35.65 -58.04
N ALA A 486 -7.39 -34.98 -57.24
CA ALA A 486 -6.02 -34.62 -57.62
C ALA A 486 -5.01 -35.78 -57.44
N LEU A 487 -5.46 -36.90 -56.86
CA LEU A 487 -4.65 -38.12 -56.76
C LEU A 487 -4.46 -38.74 -58.15
N GLN A 488 -3.22 -38.71 -58.63
CA GLN A 488 -2.79 -39.36 -59.85
C GLN A 488 -2.19 -40.72 -59.49
N MET A 489 -2.97 -41.77 -59.73
CA MET A 489 -2.53 -43.16 -59.57
C MET A 489 -1.94 -43.62 -60.91
N GLY A 490 -0.65 -43.94 -60.95
CA GLY A 490 0.00 -44.45 -62.16
C GLY A 490 -0.21 -45.95 -62.31
N GLY A 491 -0.75 -46.42 -63.45
CA GLY A 491 -0.97 -47.85 -63.79
C GLY A 491 -2.28 -48.09 -64.54
N GLY A 492 -2.37 -49.17 -65.34
CA GLY A 492 -3.60 -49.55 -66.04
C GLY A 492 -4.69 -50.19 -65.13
N PRO A 493 -5.95 -50.33 -65.59
CA PRO A 493 -7.06 -50.86 -64.79
C PRO A 493 -6.87 -52.29 -64.24
N ALA A 494 -6.05 -53.11 -64.92
CA ALA A 494 -5.72 -54.49 -64.53
C ALA A 494 -4.35 -54.62 -63.82
N GLU A 495 -3.61 -53.52 -63.74
CA GLU A 495 -2.20 -53.48 -63.35
C GLU A 495 -2.01 -53.02 -61.90
N GLY A 496 -2.92 -52.18 -61.40
CA GLY A 496 -2.77 -51.55 -60.09
C GLY A 496 -1.74 -50.41 -60.11
N SER A 497 -1.77 -49.57 -59.08
CA SER A 497 -0.87 -48.43 -59.00
C SER A 497 0.50 -48.85 -58.45
N ARG A 498 1.59 -48.29 -58.99
CA ARG A 498 2.95 -48.40 -58.39
C ARG A 498 3.33 -47.16 -57.59
N GLN A 499 2.85 -46.01 -58.02
CA GLN A 499 3.16 -44.73 -57.43
C GLN A 499 1.93 -43.85 -57.48
N ILE A 500 1.66 -43.21 -56.35
CA ILE A 500 0.57 -42.24 -56.20
C ILE A 500 1.21 -40.86 -56.09
N ARG A 501 0.78 -39.94 -56.96
CA ARG A 501 1.24 -38.55 -56.98
C ARG A 501 0.07 -37.61 -56.75
N TRP A 502 0.36 -36.44 -56.21
CA TRP A 502 -0.64 -35.38 -56.02
C TRP A 502 -0.01 -34.01 -56.27
N SER A 503 -0.85 -32.99 -56.42
CA SER A 503 -0.38 -31.60 -56.46
C SER A 503 0.00 -31.15 -55.06
N GLY A 504 1.12 -30.44 -54.95
CA GLY A 504 1.67 -30.00 -53.69
C GLY A 504 2.42 -28.68 -53.79
N GLU A 505 2.47 -27.91 -52.70
CA GLU A 505 3.21 -26.64 -52.63
C GLU A 505 4.54 -26.78 -51.87
N PRO A 506 5.55 -25.94 -52.16
CA PRO A 506 6.80 -25.94 -51.41
C PRO A 506 6.59 -25.70 -49.92
N GLY A 507 7.24 -26.51 -49.08
CA GLY A 507 7.17 -26.40 -47.61
C GLY A 507 5.96 -27.10 -46.97
N GLN A 508 5.10 -27.75 -47.75
CA GLN A 508 4.04 -28.61 -47.22
C GLN A 508 4.55 -30.03 -46.96
N ARG A 509 3.98 -30.66 -45.93
CA ARG A 509 4.15 -32.09 -45.63
C ARG A 509 2.82 -32.80 -45.79
N TYR A 510 2.86 -34.06 -46.19
CA TYR A 510 1.67 -34.86 -46.49
C TYR A 510 1.63 -36.08 -45.59
N HIS A 511 0.53 -36.22 -44.86
CA HIS A 511 0.21 -37.41 -44.09
C HIS A 511 -0.53 -38.39 -44.99
N VAL A 512 0.12 -39.51 -45.29
CA VAL A 512 -0.44 -40.59 -46.11
C VAL A 512 -0.93 -41.69 -45.19
N MET A 513 -2.24 -41.94 -45.22
CA MET A 513 -2.84 -43.08 -44.54
C MET A 513 -3.44 -44.05 -45.54
N VAL A 514 -3.15 -45.34 -45.36
CA VAL A 514 -3.69 -46.43 -46.20
C VAL A 514 -4.25 -47.55 -45.33
N ALA A 515 -5.44 -48.04 -45.65
CA ALA A 515 -6.08 -49.17 -44.97
C ALA A 515 -6.81 -50.10 -45.96
N ARG A 516 -7.30 -51.25 -45.49
CA ARG A 516 -8.15 -52.16 -46.28
C ARG A 516 -9.63 -51.80 -46.22
N ASP A 517 -10.02 -50.98 -45.24
CA ASP A 517 -11.36 -50.48 -45.02
C ASP A 517 -11.43 -48.96 -45.20
N GLN A 518 -12.64 -48.44 -45.43
CA GLN A 518 -12.88 -47.01 -45.66
C GLN A 518 -12.77 -46.16 -44.38
N GLU A 519 -12.88 -46.78 -43.20
CA GLU A 519 -12.83 -46.10 -41.91
C GLU A 519 -11.40 -45.95 -41.36
N PHE A 520 -10.42 -46.60 -42.00
CA PHE A 520 -9.02 -46.65 -41.57
C PHE A 520 -8.86 -47.17 -40.14
N THR A 521 -9.63 -48.21 -39.78
CA THR A 521 -9.67 -48.78 -38.42
C THR A 521 -8.31 -49.35 -37.99
N ALA A 522 -7.59 -49.95 -38.95
CA ALA A 522 -6.22 -50.45 -38.77
C ALA A 522 -5.37 -50.03 -39.99
N PRO A 523 -4.78 -48.83 -39.98
CA PRO A 523 -3.98 -48.36 -41.10
C PRO A 523 -2.75 -49.24 -41.29
N LEU A 524 -2.54 -49.71 -42.53
CA LEU A 524 -1.35 -50.45 -42.95
C LEU A 524 -0.17 -49.50 -43.21
N VAL A 525 -0.47 -48.27 -43.62
CA VAL A 525 0.50 -47.19 -43.83
C VAL A 525 -0.01 -45.97 -43.09
N ASP A 526 0.86 -45.38 -42.29
CA ASP A 526 0.63 -44.13 -41.56
C ASP A 526 1.99 -43.42 -41.50
N LEU A 527 2.24 -42.54 -42.47
CA LEU A 527 3.53 -41.86 -42.59
C LEU A 527 3.40 -40.42 -43.06
N TRP A 528 4.41 -39.62 -42.73
CA TRP A 528 4.59 -38.26 -43.25
C TRP A 528 5.65 -38.25 -44.35
N THR A 529 5.36 -37.55 -45.44
CA THR A 529 6.31 -37.30 -46.54
C THR A 529 6.34 -35.83 -46.90
N ASP A 530 7.53 -35.32 -47.24
CA ASP A 530 7.71 -33.95 -47.72
C ASP A 530 7.64 -33.88 -49.26
N GLN A 531 7.56 -35.04 -49.91
CA GLN A 531 7.41 -35.17 -51.35
C GLN A 531 5.94 -35.37 -51.71
N PRO A 532 5.42 -34.73 -52.78
CA PRO A 532 4.03 -34.89 -53.21
C PRO A 532 3.80 -36.21 -53.98
N GLN A 533 4.44 -37.27 -53.51
CA GLN A 533 4.38 -38.62 -54.07
C GLN A 533 4.67 -39.67 -53.01
N TRP A 534 4.08 -40.84 -53.18
CA TRP A 534 4.32 -42.01 -52.35
C TRP A 534 4.35 -43.30 -53.19
N SER A 535 5.27 -44.22 -52.85
CA SER A 535 5.43 -45.51 -53.53
C SER A 535 4.56 -46.59 -52.87
N THR A 536 3.88 -47.39 -53.69
CA THR A 536 3.02 -48.48 -53.23
C THR A 536 3.71 -49.85 -53.25
N GLU A 537 5.00 -49.90 -53.58
CA GLU A 537 5.76 -51.14 -53.81
C GLU A 537 5.78 -52.09 -52.61
N GLU A 538 5.70 -51.55 -51.40
CA GLU A 538 5.71 -52.35 -50.16
C GLU A 538 4.33 -52.96 -49.83
N LEU A 539 3.28 -52.60 -50.57
CA LEU A 539 1.94 -53.16 -50.37
C LEU A 539 1.75 -54.46 -51.16
N PRO A 540 1.27 -55.54 -50.52
CA PRO A 540 0.81 -56.73 -51.23
C PRO A 540 -0.29 -56.40 -52.23
N ALA A 541 -0.40 -57.19 -53.30
CA ALA A 541 -1.48 -57.03 -54.28
C ALA A 541 -2.85 -57.09 -53.60
N GLY A 542 -3.72 -56.13 -53.90
CA GLY A 542 -5.01 -56.01 -53.22
C GLY A 542 -5.73 -54.70 -53.50
N SER A 543 -6.90 -54.53 -52.88
CA SER A 543 -7.65 -53.26 -52.87
C SER A 543 -7.46 -52.56 -51.54
N TYR A 544 -7.17 -51.26 -51.59
CA TYR A 544 -6.89 -50.42 -50.43
C TYR A 544 -7.60 -49.07 -50.56
N TYR A 545 -7.77 -48.39 -49.43
CA TYR A 545 -8.26 -47.02 -49.36
C TYR A 545 -7.12 -46.11 -48.91
N LEU A 546 -6.98 -44.96 -49.56
CA LEU A 546 -6.01 -43.93 -49.23
C LEU A 546 -6.71 -42.61 -48.88
N ARG A 547 -6.20 -41.92 -47.86
CA ARG A 547 -6.55 -40.53 -47.55
C ARG A 547 -5.28 -39.71 -47.29
N LEU A 548 -5.34 -38.42 -47.60
CA LEU A 548 -4.24 -37.48 -47.42
C LEU A 548 -4.64 -36.34 -46.49
N GLN A 549 -3.72 -35.88 -45.66
CA GLN A 549 -3.82 -34.61 -44.94
C GLN A 549 -2.56 -33.77 -45.23
N ILE A 550 -2.72 -32.46 -45.32
CA ILE A 550 -1.61 -31.52 -45.56
C ILE A 550 -1.27 -30.83 -44.23
N GLU A 551 0.02 -30.71 -43.93
CA GLU A 551 0.57 -29.80 -42.93
C GLU A 551 1.31 -28.69 -43.67
N ASP A 552 0.97 -27.43 -43.39
CA ASP A 552 1.66 -26.27 -43.96
C ASP A 552 2.97 -25.96 -43.19
N ALA A 553 3.76 -25.02 -43.71
CA ALA A 553 5.00 -24.59 -43.06
C ALA A 553 4.80 -23.95 -41.67
N ASN A 554 3.57 -23.57 -41.32
CA ASN A 554 3.22 -23.03 -40.01
C ASN A 554 2.73 -24.11 -39.03
N GLY A 555 2.76 -25.39 -39.44
CA GLY A 555 2.32 -26.54 -38.64
C GLY A 555 0.80 -26.74 -38.60
N LEU A 556 0.02 -25.99 -39.39
CA LEU A 556 -1.43 -26.16 -39.46
C LEU A 556 -1.79 -27.30 -40.40
N ARG A 557 -2.75 -28.12 -39.96
CA ARG A 557 -3.20 -29.30 -40.70
C ARG A 557 -4.58 -29.11 -41.32
N SER A 558 -4.74 -29.56 -42.56
CA SER A 558 -6.05 -29.64 -43.22
C SER A 558 -6.88 -30.81 -42.68
N ASP A 559 -8.14 -30.91 -43.06
CA ASP A 559 -8.88 -32.17 -42.88
C ASP A 559 -8.31 -33.25 -43.82
N PHE A 560 -8.51 -34.51 -43.45
CA PHE A 560 -8.23 -35.61 -44.38
C PHE A 560 -9.10 -35.48 -45.64
N SER A 561 -8.51 -35.77 -46.79
CA SER A 561 -9.25 -35.94 -48.05
C SER A 561 -10.31 -37.03 -47.91
N ALA A 562 -11.32 -37.00 -48.78
CA ALA A 562 -12.19 -38.16 -48.96
C ALA A 562 -11.35 -39.42 -49.26
N ALA A 563 -11.75 -40.55 -48.68
CA ALA A 563 -11.09 -41.83 -48.90
C ALA A 563 -11.20 -42.23 -50.39
N ARG A 564 -10.08 -42.59 -51.00
CA ARG A 564 -10.03 -43.05 -52.39
C ARG A 564 -9.57 -44.49 -52.47
N GLN A 565 -10.38 -45.34 -53.10
CA GLN A 565 -10.00 -46.71 -53.36
C GLN A 565 -8.96 -46.78 -54.49
N PHE A 566 -7.93 -47.61 -54.29
CA PHE A 566 -6.95 -47.96 -55.31
C PHE A 566 -6.62 -49.46 -55.21
N ARG A 567 -6.01 -49.99 -56.27
CA ARG A 567 -5.52 -51.37 -56.31
C ARG A 567 -4.02 -51.37 -56.46
N THR A 568 -3.33 -52.33 -55.87
CA THR A 568 -1.91 -52.62 -56.13
C THR A 568 -1.81 -53.96 -56.87
N GLY A 569 -0.86 -54.06 -57.80
CA GLY A 569 -0.58 -55.27 -58.56
C GLY A 569 0.59 -56.07 -58.00
N SER A 570 0.70 -57.34 -58.37
CA SER A 570 1.82 -58.21 -58.02
C SER A 570 2.89 -58.20 -59.10
N TRP A 571 3.77 -57.21 -59.09
CA TRP A 571 4.76 -57.00 -60.14
C TRP A 571 6.01 -57.90 -59.99
N ILE A 572 6.55 -58.41 -61.10
CA ILE A 572 7.93 -58.92 -61.20
C ILE A 572 8.73 -57.93 -62.06
N VAL A 573 9.79 -57.37 -61.49
CA VAL A 573 10.70 -56.41 -62.15
C VAL A 573 12.10 -56.97 -62.21
N ASP A 574 12.85 -56.58 -63.24
CA ASP A 574 14.28 -56.90 -63.34
C ASP A 574 15.15 -55.94 -62.49
N ALA A 575 16.46 -56.14 -62.50
CA ALA A 575 17.41 -55.33 -61.74
C ALA A 575 17.48 -53.84 -62.16
N SER A 576 16.87 -53.48 -63.29
CA SER A 576 16.76 -52.11 -63.78
C SER A 576 15.40 -51.46 -63.46
N GLY A 577 14.48 -52.21 -62.84
CA GLY A 577 13.12 -51.77 -62.53
C GLY A 577 12.14 -51.96 -63.69
N GLU A 578 12.56 -52.56 -64.80
CA GLU A 578 11.73 -52.80 -65.96
C GLU A 578 10.81 -54.01 -65.73
N MET A 579 9.58 -53.94 -66.24
CA MET A 579 8.59 -55.02 -66.09
C MET A 579 9.06 -56.25 -66.84
N MET A 580 9.12 -57.39 -66.16
CA MET A 580 9.45 -58.63 -66.83
C MET A 580 8.24 -59.16 -67.58
N HIS A 581 8.47 -59.55 -68.84
CA HIS A 581 7.48 -60.20 -69.69
C HIS A 581 7.85 -61.69 -69.87
N SER A 582 6.87 -62.58 -69.93
CA SER A 582 7.04 -63.94 -70.43
C SER A 582 7.30 -63.93 -71.93
N GLY A 583 7.82 -65.03 -72.46
CA GLY A 583 8.20 -65.15 -73.88
C GLY A 583 7.07 -64.97 -74.89
N ASN A 584 5.81 -64.92 -74.44
CA ASN A 584 4.61 -64.62 -75.24
C ASN A 584 4.18 -63.14 -75.16
N GLY A 585 4.96 -62.28 -74.49
CA GLY A 585 4.67 -60.85 -74.31
C GLY A 585 3.74 -60.53 -73.14
N GLU A 586 3.19 -61.53 -72.45
CA GLU A 586 2.40 -61.31 -71.23
C GLU A 586 3.32 -60.88 -70.08
N ARG A 587 2.86 -59.98 -69.21
CA ARG A 587 3.67 -59.49 -68.09
C ARG A 587 3.67 -60.49 -66.94
N LEU A 588 4.84 -60.77 -66.37
CA LEU A 588 5.00 -61.67 -65.25
C LEU A 588 4.47 -61.04 -63.96
N GLN A 589 3.60 -61.78 -63.27
CA GLN A 589 3.03 -61.40 -61.98
C GLN A 589 3.51 -62.34 -60.87
N ARG A 590 3.73 -61.82 -59.67
CA ARG A 590 4.03 -62.63 -58.47
C ARG A 590 2.72 -63.28 -58.01
N GLN A 591 2.66 -64.61 -57.96
CA GLN A 591 1.50 -65.31 -57.40
C GLN A 591 1.46 -65.15 -55.88
#